data_AF-A0A090DF51-F1
#
_entry.id   AF-A0A090DF51-F1
#
_cell.length_a   1.000
_cell.length_b   1.000
_cell.length_c   1.000
_cell.angle_alpha   90.00
_cell.angle_beta   90.00
_cell.angle_gamma   90.00
#
_symmetry.space_group_name_H-M   'P 1'
#
loop_
_entity.id
_entity.type
_entity.pdbx_description
1 polymer ?
#
loop_
_entity_poly.entity_id
_entity_poly.type
_entity_poly.pdbx_seq_one_letter_code
_entity_poly.pdbx_strand_id
1 'polypeptide(L)'
;MSDQSSMHAYLNWTKQRIDEMDAILASLEAKASQVKVDSKAGADRIVADLRKRRDEFEASAKAQAKAGQAAVRENTAKLESQWRRFETEVNTYFETVGKQAEQQKATFLQAAAAQAKAWRETAEAFHNEAGKAMTARRADIDAAVTRMKADAAEAEARLHELMQAGGESWAALSAALAESRQAFDRANQKAGDAMKGGSQTESKPST
;
A
#
# COMPACT_ATOMS: atom_id res chain seq x y z
N MET A 1 -18.19 -13.92 -13.48
CA MET A 1 -17.97 -13.42 -12.11
C MET A 1 -16.52 -12.94 -11.89
N SER A 2 -15.88 -12.29 -12.88
CA SER A 2 -14.50 -11.79 -12.82
C SER A 2 -14.37 -10.39 -12.19
N ASP A 3 -15.45 -9.62 -12.20
CA ASP A 3 -15.37 -8.16 -12.04
C ASP A 3 -15.34 -7.71 -10.57
N GLN A 4 -16.04 -8.42 -9.69
CA GLN A 4 -16.01 -8.10 -8.26
C GLN A 4 -14.64 -8.34 -7.64
N SER A 5 -13.96 -9.44 -7.97
CA SER A 5 -12.64 -9.73 -7.39
C SER A 5 -11.57 -8.74 -7.87
N SER A 6 -11.64 -8.24 -9.10
CA SER A 6 -10.75 -7.14 -9.54
C SER A 6 -11.02 -5.81 -8.84
N MET A 7 -12.29 -5.51 -8.53
CA MET A 7 -12.64 -4.30 -7.77
C MET A 7 -12.21 -4.41 -6.30
N HIS A 8 -12.31 -5.59 -5.70
CA HIS A 8 -11.79 -5.82 -4.34
C HIS A 8 -10.27 -5.64 -4.26
N ALA A 9 -9.52 -6.19 -5.23
CA ALA A 9 -8.08 -5.98 -5.29
C ALA A 9 -7.73 -4.48 -5.42
N TYR A 10 -8.45 -3.74 -6.26
CA TYR A 10 -8.29 -2.30 -6.40
C TYR A 10 -8.63 -1.51 -5.12
N LEU A 11 -9.72 -1.86 -4.44
CA LEU A 11 -10.12 -1.20 -3.20
C LEU A 11 -9.11 -1.45 -2.07
N ASN A 12 -8.58 -2.67 -1.96
CA ASN A 12 -7.53 -2.98 -0.98
C ASN A 12 -6.23 -2.23 -1.31
N TRP A 13 -5.86 -2.18 -2.59
CA TRP A 13 -4.69 -1.43 -3.05
C TRP A 13 -4.79 0.07 -2.73
N THR A 14 -5.92 0.70 -3.03
CA THR A 14 -6.15 2.13 -2.76
C THR A 14 -6.17 2.43 -1.25
N LYS A 15 -6.80 1.56 -0.44
CA LYS A 15 -6.78 1.68 1.02
C LYS A 15 -5.36 1.61 1.58
N GLN A 16 -4.56 0.63 1.17
CA GLN A 16 -3.18 0.50 1.62
C GLN A 16 -2.36 1.76 1.31
N ARG A 17 -2.51 2.34 0.11
CA ARG A 17 -1.82 3.57 -0.26
C ARG A 17 -2.23 4.76 0.61
N ILE A 18 -3.52 4.89 0.94
CA ILE A 18 -4.01 5.97 1.82
C ILE A 18 -3.48 5.79 3.25
N ASP A 19 -3.57 4.59 3.82
CA ASP A 19 -3.09 4.30 5.18
C ASP A 19 -1.58 4.62 5.31
N GLU A 20 -0.82 4.43 4.23
CA GLU A 20 0.59 4.76 4.16
C GLU A 20 0.87 6.27 4.03
N MET A 21 0.08 7.00 3.22
CA MET A 21 0.16 8.47 3.16
C MET A 21 -0.11 9.08 4.54
N ASP A 22 -1.11 8.56 5.26
CA ASP A 22 -1.49 9.04 6.59
C ASP A 22 -0.39 8.76 7.62
N ALA A 23 0.26 7.60 7.57
CA ALA A 23 1.38 7.29 8.47
C ALA A 23 2.59 8.19 8.24
N ILE A 24 2.93 8.47 6.97
CA ILE A 24 4.00 9.40 6.61
C ILE A 24 3.64 10.81 7.08
N LEU A 25 2.43 11.28 6.79
CA LEU A 25 1.92 12.59 7.21
C LEU A 25 1.99 12.77 8.73
N ALA A 26 1.51 11.79 9.50
CA ALA A 26 1.56 11.84 10.97
C ALA A 26 2.99 11.99 11.51
N SER A 27 3.96 11.27 10.93
CA SER A 27 5.37 11.38 11.30
C SER A 27 5.94 12.78 11.00
N LEU A 28 5.66 13.30 9.80
CA LEU A 28 6.16 14.61 9.36
C LEU A 28 5.50 15.76 10.14
N GLU A 29 4.22 15.66 10.45
CA GLU A 29 3.47 16.64 11.26
C GLU A 29 4.01 16.73 12.69
N ALA A 30 4.21 15.58 13.34
CA ALA A 30 4.78 15.52 14.68
C ALA A 30 6.20 16.11 14.73
N LYS A 31 6.91 16.16 13.60
CA LYS A 31 8.24 16.75 13.49
C LYS A 31 8.20 18.22 13.08
N ALA A 32 7.30 18.65 12.22
CA ALA A 32 7.07 20.05 11.89
C ALA A 32 6.66 20.89 13.13
N SER A 33 6.11 20.25 14.17
CA SER A 33 5.88 20.90 15.47
C SER A 33 7.14 21.04 16.33
N GLN A 34 8.24 20.34 16.01
CA GLN A 34 9.51 20.29 16.76
C GLN A 34 10.65 21.06 16.08
N VAL A 35 10.49 21.53 14.83
CA VAL A 35 11.53 22.28 14.12
C VAL A 35 11.71 23.69 14.69
N LYS A 36 12.92 24.25 14.51
CA LYS A 36 13.21 25.65 14.89
C LYS A 36 12.27 26.62 14.17
N VAL A 37 11.95 27.73 14.83
CA VAL A 37 11.03 28.77 14.32
C VAL A 37 11.38 29.22 12.90
N ASP A 38 12.67 29.41 12.61
CA ASP A 38 13.14 29.89 11.28
C ASP A 38 12.87 28.90 10.13
N SER A 39 12.71 27.61 10.43
CA SER A 39 12.38 26.56 9.45
C SER A 39 10.90 26.15 9.51
N LYS A 40 10.14 26.66 10.48
CA LYS A 40 8.77 26.23 10.77
C LYS A 40 7.79 26.55 9.65
N ALA A 41 7.85 27.75 9.10
CA ALA A 41 6.96 28.15 7.99
C ALA A 41 7.14 27.28 6.74
N GLY A 42 8.38 26.86 6.44
CA GLY A 42 8.68 25.94 5.35
C GLY A 42 8.15 24.53 5.61
N ALA A 43 8.39 23.99 6.81
CA ALA A 43 7.89 22.68 7.22
C ALA A 43 6.35 22.62 7.20
N ASP A 44 5.68 23.62 7.76
CA ASP A 44 4.22 23.71 7.82
C ASP A 44 3.61 23.79 6.41
N ARG A 45 4.27 24.51 5.47
CA ARG A 45 3.85 24.59 4.07
C ARG A 45 3.94 23.23 3.36
N ILE A 46 5.08 22.54 3.48
CA ILE A 46 5.28 21.23 2.83
C ILE A 46 4.29 20.20 3.38
N VAL A 47 4.05 20.20 4.70
CA VAL A 47 3.02 19.36 5.33
C VAL A 47 1.62 19.66 4.81
N ALA A 48 1.27 20.93 4.62
CA ALA A 48 -0.03 21.30 4.03
C ALA A 48 -0.17 20.80 2.59
N ASP A 49 0.89 20.90 1.78
CA ASP A 49 0.90 20.39 0.41
C ASP A 49 0.79 18.85 0.37
N LEU A 50 1.46 18.14 1.29
CA LEU A 50 1.32 16.68 1.45
C LEU A 50 -0.11 16.25 1.80
N ARG A 51 -0.77 16.97 2.72
CA ARG A 51 -2.19 16.70 3.08
C ARG A 51 -3.10 16.84 1.88
N LYS A 52 -2.94 17.94 1.13
CA LYS A 52 -3.71 18.18 -0.10
C LYS A 52 -3.54 17.05 -1.11
N ARG A 53 -2.30 16.56 -1.30
CA ARG A 53 -2.02 15.44 -2.21
C ARG A 53 -2.67 14.13 -1.76
N ARG A 54 -2.70 13.86 -0.45
CA ARG A 54 -3.44 12.70 0.10
C ARG A 54 -4.93 12.82 -0.20
N ASP A 55 -5.52 13.98 0.04
CA ASP A 55 -6.95 14.21 -0.21
C ASP A 55 -7.31 14.08 -1.70
N GLU A 56 -6.47 14.59 -2.60
CA GLU A 56 -6.62 14.44 -4.05
C GLU A 56 -6.55 12.97 -4.51
N PHE A 57 -5.65 12.19 -3.91
CA PHE A 57 -5.53 10.75 -4.16
C PHE A 57 -6.79 10.02 -3.71
N GLU A 58 -7.23 10.24 -2.47
CA GLU A 58 -8.43 9.63 -1.91
C GLU A 58 -9.69 9.96 -2.73
N ALA A 59 -9.86 11.22 -3.11
CA ALA A 59 -10.98 11.65 -3.95
C ALA A 59 -10.96 10.97 -5.32
N SER A 60 -9.78 10.84 -5.94
CA SER A 60 -9.62 10.17 -7.23
C SER A 60 -9.92 8.67 -7.14
N ALA A 61 -9.44 8.01 -6.08
CA ALA A 61 -9.71 6.59 -5.82
C ALA A 61 -11.21 6.33 -5.63
N LYS A 62 -11.89 7.17 -4.83
CA LYS A 62 -13.34 7.08 -4.64
C LYS A 62 -14.12 7.30 -5.92
N ALA A 63 -13.71 8.26 -6.76
CA ALA A 63 -14.37 8.54 -8.04
C ALA A 63 -14.25 7.36 -9.01
N GLN A 64 -13.06 6.79 -9.14
CA GLN A 64 -12.81 5.60 -9.97
C GLN A 64 -13.58 4.38 -9.46
N ALA A 65 -13.62 4.16 -8.15
CA ALA A 65 -14.39 3.08 -7.55
C ALA A 65 -15.90 3.18 -7.89
N LYS A 66 -16.46 4.40 -7.88
CA LYS A 66 -17.86 4.66 -8.25
C LYS A 66 -18.13 4.51 -9.74
N ALA A 67 -17.18 4.87 -10.60
CA ALA A 67 -17.31 4.77 -12.05
C ALA A 67 -17.17 3.32 -12.58
N GLY A 68 -16.72 2.40 -11.73
CA GLY A 68 -16.66 0.97 -12.04
C GLY A 68 -15.37 0.54 -12.75
N GLN A 69 -15.32 -0.74 -13.13
CA GLN A 69 -14.09 -1.44 -13.50
C GLN A 69 -13.39 -0.84 -14.75
N ALA A 70 -14.15 -0.38 -15.76
CA ALA A 70 -13.58 0.23 -16.96
C ALA A 70 -12.79 1.51 -16.62
N ALA A 71 -13.40 2.37 -15.80
CA ALA A 71 -12.75 3.59 -15.32
C ALA A 71 -11.54 3.29 -14.43
N VAL A 72 -11.58 2.24 -13.60
CA VAL A 72 -10.42 1.79 -12.81
C VAL A 72 -9.26 1.41 -13.71
N ARG A 73 -9.49 0.59 -14.75
CA ARG A 73 -8.43 0.17 -15.68
C ARG A 73 -7.79 1.36 -16.40
N GLU A 74 -8.61 2.31 -16.85
CA GLU A 74 -8.14 3.49 -17.58
C GLU A 74 -7.40 4.49 -16.69
N ASN A 75 -7.77 4.58 -15.40
CA ASN A 75 -7.32 5.66 -14.53
C ASN A 75 -6.39 5.23 -13.38
N THR A 76 -6.00 3.95 -13.29
CA THR A 76 -5.01 3.48 -12.29
C THR A 76 -3.67 4.22 -12.46
N ALA A 77 -3.24 4.48 -13.69
CA ALA A 77 -2.03 5.27 -13.98
C ALA A 77 -2.08 6.70 -13.39
N LYS A 78 -3.28 7.29 -13.26
CA LYS A 78 -3.45 8.59 -12.62
C LYS A 78 -3.15 8.52 -11.13
N LEU A 79 -3.60 7.47 -10.44
CA LEU A 79 -3.34 7.27 -9.02
C LEU A 79 -1.85 7.03 -8.78
N GLU A 80 -1.19 6.23 -9.62
CA GLU A 80 0.26 6.07 -9.56
C GLU A 80 1.02 7.39 -9.74
N SER A 81 0.56 8.24 -10.66
CA SER A 81 1.14 9.58 -10.85
C SER A 81 0.95 10.47 -9.61
N GLN A 82 -0.24 10.44 -8.99
CA GLN A 82 -0.51 11.18 -7.75
C GLN A 82 0.36 10.68 -6.59
N TRP A 83 0.51 9.37 -6.46
CA TRP A 83 1.41 8.76 -5.49
C TRP A 83 2.87 9.21 -5.68
N ARG A 84 3.42 9.15 -6.90
CA ARG A 84 4.79 9.61 -7.19
C ARG A 84 5.00 11.09 -6.84
N ARG A 85 3.98 11.93 -7.05
CA ARG A 85 4.01 13.34 -6.66
C ARG A 85 4.05 13.51 -5.14
N PHE A 86 3.33 12.68 -4.40
CA PHE A 86 3.41 12.65 -2.94
C PHE A 86 4.82 12.25 -2.49
N GLU A 87 5.42 11.19 -3.05
CA GLU A 87 6.80 10.78 -2.73
C GLU A 87 7.82 11.87 -3.01
N THR A 88 7.67 12.60 -4.12
CA THR A 88 8.54 13.74 -4.45
C THR A 88 8.46 14.83 -3.39
N GLU A 89 7.26 15.16 -2.91
CA GLU A 89 7.05 16.18 -1.88
C GLU A 89 7.63 15.74 -0.52
N VAL A 90 7.56 14.44 -0.19
CA VAL A 90 8.22 13.88 0.99
C VAL A 90 9.74 14.02 0.88
N ASN A 91 10.33 13.79 -0.31
CA ASN A 91 11.76 14.03 -0.53
C ASN A 91 12.12 15.50 -0.30
N THR A 92 11.32 16.43 -0.81
CA THR A 92 11.51 17.88 -0.60
C THR A 92 11.48 18.25 0.87
N TYR A 93 10.62 17.62 1.69
CA TYR A 93 10.64 17.80 3.14
C TYR A 93 12.00 17.41 3.74
N PHE A 94 12.55 16.25 3.38
CA PHE A 94 13.84 15.81 3.93
C PHE A 94 15.02 16.67 3.44
N GLU A 95 15.02 17.12 2.19
CA GLU A 95 16.04 18.02 1.67
C GLU A 95 16.02 19.39 2.37
N THR A 96 14.83 19.90 2.69
CA THR A 96 14.62 21.27 3.18
C THR A 96 14.64 21.35 4.71
N VAL A 97 14.00 20.39 5.38
CA VAL A 97 13.69 20.40 6.81
C VAL A 97 14.50 19.35 7.57
N GLY A 98 14.66 18.15 6.98
CA GLY A 98 15.14 16.97 7.68
C GLY A 98 16.50 16.45 7.21
N LYS A 99 17.60 17.08 7.61
CA LYS A 99 18.98 16.55 7.39
C LYS A 99 19.38 15.43 8.38
N GLN A 100 18.50 15.03 9.29
CA GLN A 100 18.80 14.00 10.30
C GLN A 100 18.33 12.62 9.84
N ALA A 101 19.26 11.68 9.69
CA ALA A 101 19.01 10.29 9.30
C ALA A 101 17.95 9.61 10.19
N GLU A 102 17.94 9.90 11.49
CA GLU A 102 16.98 9.38 12.46
C GLU A 102 15.53 9.78 12.14
N GLN A 103 15.31 10.96 11.53
CA GLN A 103 13.97 11.41 11.13
C GLN A 103 13.48 10.68 9.88
N GLN A 104 14.38 10.45 8.92
CA GLN A 104 14.11 9.63 7.74
C GLN A 104 13.78 8.20 8.17
N LYS A 105 14.55 7.65 9.12
CA LYS A 105 14.34 6.32 9.70
C LYS A 105 12.98 6.19 10.41
N ALA A 106 12.59 7.16 11.23
CA ALA A 106 11.30 7.13 11.94
C ALA A 106 10.10 7.20 10.99
N THR A 107 10.17 8.06 9.96
CA THR A 107 9.11 8.18 8.95
C THR A 107 8.99 6.91 8.13
N PHE A 108 10.12 6.32 7.75
CA PHE A 108 10.14 5.03 7.08
C PHE A 108 9.52 3.91 7.93
N LEU A 109 9.86 3.83 9.23
CA LEU A 109 9.27 2.83 10.14
C LEU A 109 7.75 2.90 10.21
N GLN A 110 7.20 4.11 10.27
CA GLN A 110 5.75 4.30 10.31
C GLN A 110 5.10 3.86 8.99
N ALA A 111 5.73 4.18 7.85
CA ALA A 111 5.24 3.73 6.54
C ALA A 111 5.29 2.20 6.40
N ALA A 112 6.39 1.57 6.80
CA ALA A 112 6.53 0.10 6.81
C ALA A 112 5.52 -0.56 7.76
N ALA A 113 5.29 0.00 8.95
CA ALA A 113 4.30 -0.50 9.90
C ALA A 113 2.87 -0.38 9.37
N ALA A 114 2.53 0.73 8.71
CA ALA A 114 1.24 0.92 8.06
C ALA A 114 1.02 -0.08 6.93
N GLN A 115 2.05 -0.32 6.12
CA GLN A 115 2.05 -1.35 5.08
C GLN A 115 1.81 -2.75 5.67
N ALA A 116 2.59 -3.15 6.68
CA ALA A 116 2.44 -4.46 7.33
C ALA A 116 1.05 -4.62 7.98
N LYS A 117 0.48 -3.55 8.54
CA LYS A 117 -0.89 -3.55 9.06
C LYS A 117 -1.91 -3.81 7.96
N ALA A 118 -1.83 -3.08 6.84
CA ALA A 118 -2.74 -3.27 5.71
C ALA A 118 -2.68 -4.69 5.12
N TRP A 119 -1.49 -5.30 5.15
CA TRP A 119 -1.30 -6.67 4.71
C TRP A 119 -2.01 -7.68 5.61
N ARG A 120 -1.90 -7.51 6.93
CA ARG A 120 -2.61 -8.35 7.91
C ARG A 120 -4.13 -8.21 7.75
N GLU A 121 -4.64 -6.98 7.65
CA GLU A 121 -6.07 -6.71 7.45
C GLU A 121 -6.60 -7.39 6.17
N THR A 122 -5.84 -7.30 5.07
CA THR A 122 -6.22 -7.94 3.80
C THR A 122 -6.18 -9.46 3.88
N ALA A 123 -5.17 -10.04 4.53
CA ALA A 123 -5.06 -11.48 4.72
C ALA A 123 -6.19 -12.05 5.57
N GLU A 124 -6.58 -11.32 6.62
CA GLU A 124 -7.70 -11.68 7.48
C GLU A 124 -9.03 -11.60 6.72
N ALA A 125 -9.23 -10.58 5.89
CA ALA A 125 -10.41 -10.47 5.03
C ALA A 125 -10.53 -11.68 4.08
N PHE A 126 -9.45 -12.08 3.41
CA PHE A 126 -9.47 -13.26 2.54
C PHE A 126 -9.74 -14.56 3.31
N HIS A 127 -9.16 -14.73 4.50
CA HIS A 127 -9.40 -15.91 5.33
C HIS A 127 -10.87 -16.01 5.77
N ASN A 128 -11.48 -14.88 6.16
CA ASN A 128 -12.89 -14.82 6.55
C ASN A 128 -13.82 -15.18 5.37
N GLU A 129 -13.51 -14.74 4.16
CA GLU A 129 -14.26 -15.14 2.96
C GLU A 129 -14.02 -16.61 2.58
N ALA A 130 -12.80 -17.13 2.76
CA ALA A 130 -12.47 -18.55 2.57
C ALA A 130 -13.28 -19.46 3.51
N GLY A 131 -13.58 -18.99 4.72
CA GLY A 131 -14.42 -19.68 5.69
C GLY A 131 -15.82 -20.00 5.18
N LYS A 132 -16.29 -19.26 4.16
CA LYS A 132 -17.59 -19.44 3.49
C LYS A 132 -17.51 -20.32 2.24
N ALA A 133 -16.31 -20.72 1.81
CA ALA A 133 -16.10 -21.55 0.63
C ALA A 133 -16.25 -23.05 0.94
N MET A 134 -16.59 -23.84 -0.09
CA MET A 134 -16.63 -25.32 -0.02
C MET A 134 -15.29 -25.90 0.45
N THR A 135 -15.30 -27.01 1.21
CA THR A 135 -14.12 -27.61 1.84
C THR A 135 -12.94 -27.85 0.90
N ALA A 136 -13.20 -28.33 -0.32
CA ALA A 136 -12.15 -28.55 -1.33
C ALA A 136 -11.47 -27.26 -1.82
N ARG A 137 -12.18 -26.12 -1.76
CA ARG A 137 -11.68 -24.79 -2.17
C ARG A 137 -10.98 -24.07 -1.03
N ARG A 138 -11.37 -24.41 0.21
CA ARG A 138 -10.81 -23.80 1.41
C ARG A 138 -9.31 -24.08 1.55
N ALA A 139 -8.86 -25.29 1.20
CA ALA A 139 -7.45 -25.67 1.23
C ALA A 139 -6.59 -24.79 0.29
N ASP A 140 -7.04 -24.56 -0.95
CA ASP A 140 -6.31 -23.74 -1.92
C ASP A 140 -6.27 -22.26 -1.51
N ILE A 141 -7.36 -21.74 -0.94
CA ILE A 141 -7.41 -20.36 -0.44
C ILE A 141 -6.53 -20.20 0.81
N ASP A 142 -6.56 -21.16 1.74
CA ASP A 142 -5.71 -21.13 2.94
C ASP A 142 -4.21 -21.22 2.56
N ALA A 143 -3.86 -21.99 1.54
CA ALA A 143 -2.49 -22.02 0.99
C ALA A 143 -2.09 -20.67 0.38
N ALA A 144 -2.98 -20.02 -0.38
CA ALA A 144 -2.74 -18.69 -0.94
C ALA A 144 -2.57 -17.63 0.15
N VAL A 145 -3.41 -17.63 1.18
CA VAL A 145 -3.31 -16.73 2.34
C VAL A 145 -2.02 -16.99 3.12
N THR A 146 -1.64 -18.25 3.32
CA THR A 146 -0.38 -18.62 3.99
C THR A 146 0.83 -18.09 3.23
N ARG A 147 0.85 -18.26 1.90
CA ARG A 147 1.92 -17.74 1.05
C ARG A 147 2.01 -16.22 1.12
N MET A 148 0.87 -15.53 1.07
CA MET A 148 0.82 -14.07 1.16
C MET A 148 1.37 -13.55 2.49
N LYS A 149 1.07 -14.23 3.62
CA LYS A 149 1.66 -13.90 4.92
C LYS A 149 3.18 -14.11 4.95
N ALA A 150 3.69 -15.14 4.29
CA ALA A 150 5.13 -15.41 4.19
C ALA A 150 5.86 -14.36 3.33
N ASP A 151 5.31 -14.03 2.16
CA ASP A 151 5.88 -13.00 1.26
C ASP A 151 5.88 -11.62 1.95
N ALA A 152 4.84 -11.33 2.75
CA ALA A 152 4.77 -10.14 3.59
C ALA A 152 5.89 -10.12 4.65
N ALA A 153 6.06 -11.21 5.41
CA ALA A 153 7.10 -11.28 6.43
C ALA A 153 8.53 -11.15 5.85
N GLU A 154 8.77 -11.73 4.67
CA GLU A 154 10.05 -11.61 3.97
C GLU A 154 10.34 -10.17 3.54
N ALA A 155 9.34 -9.47 2.99
CA ALA A 155 9.48 -8.07 2.63
C ALA A 155 9.71 -7.18 3.87
N GLU A 156 9.00 -7.42 4.97
CA GLU A 156 9.22 -6.69 6.24
C GLU A 156 10.63 -6.93 6.80
N ALA A 157 11.13 -8.18 6.76
CA ALA A 157 12.49 -8.51 7.18
C ALA A 157 13.54 -7.78 6.34
N ARG A 158 13.39 -7.75 5.02
CA ARG A 158 14.28 -7.01 4.12
C ARG A 158 14.25 -5.50 4.41
N LEU A 159 13.06 -4.92 4.62
CA LEU A 159 12.96 -3.51 5.00
C LEU A 159 13.70 -3.24 6.32
N HIS A 160 13.59 -4.14 7.30
CA HIS A 160 14.31 -4.02 8.57
C HIS A 160 15.84 -4.18 8.40
N GLU A 161 16.31 -5.07 7.53
CA GLU A 161 17.75 -5.21 7.25
C GLU A 161 18.34 -3.94 6.61
N LEU A 162 17.67 -3.38 5.60
CA LEU A 162 18.08 -2.13 4.94
C LEU A 162 18.17 -0.97 5.93
N MET A 163 17.29 -0.95 6.93
CA MET A 163 17.31 0.02 8.02
C MET A 163 18.48 -0.14 9.00
N GLN A 164 18.91 -1.38 9.27
CA GLN A 164 20.03 -1.65 10.19
C GLN A 164 21.38 -1.39 9.53
N ALA A 165 21.46 -1.52 8.21
CA ALA A 165 22.66 -1.21 7.45
C ALA A 165 23.09 0.26 7.56
N GLY A 166 22.22 1.17 8.03
CA GLY A 166 22.55 2.51 8.50
C GLY A 166 23.09 3.50 7.45
N GLY A 167 23.39 3.04 6.24
CA GLY A 167 23.96 3.82 5.14
C GLY A 167 23.01 4.09 3.97
N GLU A 168 21.78 3.58 4.02
CA GLU A 168 20.85 3.75 2.90
C GLU A 168 20.15 5.11 2.93
N SER A 169 20.30 5.86 1.85
CA SER A 169 19.57 7.13 1.64
C SER A 169 18.06 6.90 1.65
N TRP A 170 17.27 7.93 1.98
CA TRP A 170 15.80 7.91 1.86
C TRP A 170 15.29 7.40 0.50
N ALA A 171 16.04 7.65 -0.59
CA ALA A 171 15.69 7.13 -1.91
C ALA A 171 15.75 5.59 -1.99
N ALA A 172 16.75 4.96 -1.36
CA ALA A 172 16.90 3.52 -1.32
C ALA A 172 15.82 2.87 -0.44
N LEU A 173 15.55 3.47 0.73
CA LEU A 173 14.44 3.07 1.60
C LEU A 173 13.09 3.16 0.87
N SER A 174 12.83 4.28 0.19
CA SER A 174 11.60 4.46 -0.59
C SER A 174 11.47 3.45 -1.73
N ALA A 175 12.57 3.11 -2.41
CA ALA A 175 12.59 2.07 -3.44
C ALA A 175 12.26 0.69 -2.87
N ALA A 176 12.84 0.32 -1.73
CA ALA A 176 12.54 -0.94 -1.06
C ALA A 176 11.07 -1.03 -0.63
N LEU A 177 10.51 0.08 -0.13
CA LEU A 177 9.09 0.18 0.20
C LEU A 177 8.22 0.02 -1.05
N ALA A 178 8.61 0.62 -2.18
CA ALA A 178 7.95 0.45 -3.46
C ALA A 178 7.96 -1.02 -3.96
N GLU A 179 9.10 -1.69 -3.86
CA GLU A 179 9.25 -3.12 -4.21
C GLU A 179 8.40 -4.02 -3.32
N SER A 180 8.41 -3.76 -2.01
CA SER A 180 7.57 -4.43 -1.01
C SER A 180 6.08 -4.31 -1.39
N ARG A 181 5.62 -3.11 -1.74
CA ARG A 181 4.23 -2.88 -2.18
C ARG A 181 3.90 -3.72 -3.43
N GLN A 182 4.77 -3.73 -4.43
CA GLN A 182 4.55 -4.50 -5.66
C GLN A 182 4.50 -6.01 -5.38
N ALA A 183 5.31 -6.52 -4.47
CA ALA A 183 5.27 -7.93 -4.08
C ALA A 183 3.91 -8.31 -3.49
N PHE A 184 3.39 -7.47 -2.60
CA PHE A 184 2.06 -7.67 -2.02
C PHE A 184 0.93 -7.53 -3.04
N ASP A 185 1.00 -6.55 -3.94
CA ASP A 185 0.01 -6.38 -5.01
C ASP A 185 -0.09 -7.65 -5.88
N ARG A 186 1.05 -8.27 -6.21
CA ARG A 186 1.11 -9.56 -6.90
C ARG A 186 0.52 -10.71 -6.06
N ALA A 187 0.81 -10.75 -4.77
CA ALA A 187 0.28 -11.79 -3.87
C ALA A 187 -1.25 -11.69 -3.73
N ASN A 188 -1.78 -10.47 -3.57
CA ASN A 188 -3.22 -10.18 -3.55
C ASN A 188 -3.92 -10.58 -4.84
N GLN A 189 -3.32 -10.27 -5.99
CA GLN A 189 -3.87 -10.66 -7.29
C GLN A 189 -3.96 -12.18 -7.40
N LYS A 190 -2.88 -12.90 -7.06
CA LYS A 190 -2.86 -14.38 -7.09
C LYS A 190 -3.91 -14.99 -6.16
N ALA A 191 -4.05 -14.46 -4.94
CA ALA A 191 -5.09 -14.90 -4.00
C ALA A 191 -6.51 -14.64 -4.55
N GLY A 192 -6.73 -13.46 -5.15
CA GLY A 192 -7.98 -13.12 -5.82
C GLY A 192 -8.31 -14.05 -6.99
N ASP A 193 -7.32 -14.41 -7.80
CA ASP A 193 -7.50 -15.31 -8.94
C ASP A 193 -7.74 -16.77 -8.51
N ALA A 194 -7.10 -17.24 -7.44
CA ALA A 194 -7.39 -18.55 -6.84
C ALA A 194 -8.86 -18.67 -6.40
N MET A 195 -9.44 -17.59 -5.87
CA MET A 195 -10.88 -17.56 -5.56
C MET A 195 -11.77 -17.60 -6.81
N LYS A 196 -11.33 -17.07 -7.96
CA LYS A 196 -12.10 -17.08 -9.23
C LYS A 196 -12.05 -18.44 -9.94
N GLY A 197 -10.86 -19.06 -10.01
CA GLY A 197 -10.56 -20.22 -10.88
C GLY A 197 -11.42 -21.46 -10.65
N GLY A 198 -12.05 -21.60 -9.48
CA GLY A 198 -12.99 -22.68 -9.24
C GLY A 198 -14.38 -22.50 -9.87
N SER A 199 -14.69 -21.36 -10.50
CA SER A 199 -16.04 -21.09 -11.05
C SER A 199 -16.24 -21.61 -12.48
N GLN A 200 -15.20 -22.15 -13.12
CA GLN A 200 -15.21 -22.53 -14.55
C GLN A 200 -15.18 -24.05 -14.82
N THR A 201 -15.19 -24.91 -13.79
CA THR A 201 -15.09 -26.37 -13.99
C THR A 201 -16.43 -27.14 -13.97
N GLU A 202 -17.58 -26.46 -13.93
CA GLU A 202 -18.91 -27.07 -14.11
C GLU A 202 -19.60 -26.60 -15.39
N SER A 203 -18.97 -26.89 -16.54
CA SER A 203 -19.69 -27.03 -17.81
C SER A 203 -19.23 -28.32 -18.49
N LYS A 204 -19.66 -29.47 -17.95
CA LYS A 204 -19.65 -30.70 -18.73
C LYS A 204 -20.78 -30.60 -19.77
N PRO A 205 -20.53 -30.89 -21.05
CA PRO A 205 -21.60 -31.00 -22.02
C PRO A 205 -22.40 -32.28 -21.71
N SER A 206 -23.71 -32.14 -21.49
CA SER A 206 -24.63 -33.26 -21.57
C SER A 206 -24.66 -33.74 -23.02
N THR A 207 -24.44 -35.05 -23.17
CA THR A 207 -24.50 -35.86 -24.41
C THR A 207 -25.70 -35.57 -25.28
#